data_AF-A0A958ALD3-F1
#
_entry.id   AF-A0A958ALD3-F1
#
_cell.length_a   1.000
_cell.length_b   1.000
_cell.length_c   1.000
_cell.angle_alpha   90.00
_cell.angle_beta   90.00
_cell.angle_gamma   90.00
#
_symmetry.space_group_name_H-M   'P 1'
#
loop_
_entity.id
_entity.type
_entity.pdbx_description
1 polymer ?
#
loop_
_entity_poly.entity_id
_entity_poly.type
_entity_poly.pdbx_seq_one_letter_code
_entity_poly.pdbx_strand_id
1 'polypeptide(L)'
;WTIHMVEIGQNGIYNATGPATPLPMQRFLDTTRTATNADGHFTWVSEAFLQENEITPFVEMPLWVPPENAGIEQVNCQKAIDAGLTFRPLGETVRATLTWHDERPSDYTLRAGITREREIALLAKWHGNDQ
;
A
#
# COMPACT_ATOMS: atom_id res chain seq x y z
N TRP A 1 10.89 -17.27 3.36
CA TRP A 1 12.15 -16.90 4.03
C TRP A 1 12.55 -17.85 5.14
N THR A 2 11.70 -18.09 6.16
CA THR A 2 12.07 -18.93 7.32
C THR A 2 12.60 -20.32 6.93
N ILE A 3 11.90 -21.03 6.05
CA ILE A 3 12.34 -22.34 5.55
C ILE A 3 13.70 -22.23 4.84
N HIS A 4 13.85 -21.26 3.94
CA HIS A 4 15.12 -21.03 3.23
C HIS A 4 16.30 -20.79 4.18
N MET A 5 16.11 -19.96 5.22
CA MET A 5 17.15 -19.71 6.23
C MET A 5 17.57 -20.97 6.98
N VAL A 6 16.61 -21.85 7.29
CA VAL A 6 16.87 -23.17 7.89
C VAL A 6 17.64 -24.06 6.91
N GLU A 7 17.25 -24.10 5.64
CA GLU A 7 17.91 -24.91 4.60
C GLU A 7 19.38 -24.51 4.41
N ILE A 8 19.70 -23.22 4.46
CA ILE A 8 21.07 -22.72 4.31
C ILE A 8 21.84 -22.60 5.64
N GLY A 9 21.24 -23.05 6.75
CA GLY A 9 21.86 -23.04 8.08
C GLY A 9 22.16 -21.64 8.64
N GLN A 10 21.46 -20.60 8.18
CA GLN A 10 21.66 -19.23 8.66
C GLN A 10 20.67 -18.87 9.77
N ASN A 11 21.16 -18.10 10.74
CA ASN A 11 20.39 -17.64 11.90
C ASN A 11 20.58 -16.14 12.18
N GLY A 12 19.79 -15.59 13.10
CA GLY A 12 19.86 -14.20 13.54
C GLY A 12 18.62 -13.35 13.22
N ILE A 13 18.73 -12.05 13.49
CA ILE A 13 17.64 -11.08 13.28
C ILE A 13 17.76 -10.48 11.88
N TYR A 14 16.66 -10.45 11.15
CA TYR A 14 16.54 -9.91 9.79
C TYR A 14 15.25 -9.10 9.67
N ASN A 15 15.33 -7.95 8.98
CA ASN A 15 14.15 -7.27 8.48
C ASN A 15 13.90 -7.73 7.04
N ALA A 16 12.68 -8.15 6.76
CA ALA A 16 12.26 -8.55 5.43
C ALA A 16 10.88 -7.94 5.12
N THR A 17 10.72 -6.64 5.37
CA THR A 17 9.46 -5.92 5.08
C THR A 17 9.31 -5.63 3.59
N GLY A 18 10.43 -5.55 2.86
CA GLY A 18 10.46 -5.29 1.41
C GLY A 18 9.86 -3.94 1.01
N PRO A 19 9.81 -3.65 -0.30
CA PRO A 19 10.53 -4.34 -1.37
C PRO A 19 12.05 -4.11 -1.29
N ALA A 20 12.82 -4.76 -2.17
CA ALA A 20 14.30 -4.67 -2.16
C ALA A 20 14.85 -3.26 -2.38
N THR A 21 14.05 -2.39 -3.01
CA THR A 21 14.38 -0.99 -3.29
C THR A 21 13.22 -0.10 -2.85
N PRO A 22 13.44 1.17 -2.48
CA PRO A 22 12.36 2.09 -2.14
C PRO A 22 11.24 2.09 -3.19
N LEU A 23 9.99 2.07 -2.73
CA LEU A 23 8.80 2.02 -3.57
C LEU A 23 7.95 3.28 -3.34
N PRO A 24 8.02 4.28 -4.25
CA PRO A 24 7.17 5.45 -4.16
C PRO A 24 5.69 5.09 -4.33
N MET A 25 4.80 5.82 -3.65
CA MET A 25 3.34 5.62 -3.73
C MET A 25 2.83 5.64 -5.18
N GLN A 26 3.32 6.56 -6.02
CA GLN A 26 2.94 6.62 -7.43
C GLN A 26 3.25 5.31 -8.17
N ARG A 27 4.45 4.73 -7.95
CA ARG A 27 4.84 3.46 -8.57
C ARG A 27 3.97 2.31 -8.05
N PHE A 28 3.61 2.32 -6.77
CA PHE A 28 2.69 1.34 -6.19
C PHE A 28 1.31 1.39 -6.88
N LEU A 29 0.75 2.59 -7.02
CA LEU A 29 -0.54 2.82 -7.66
C LEU A 29 -0.52 2.46 -9.16
N ASP A 30 0.51 2.87 -9.90
CA ASP A 30 0.66 2.53 -11.32
C ASP A 30 0.81 1.02 -11.56
N THR A 31 1.59 0.34 -10.71
CA THR A 31 1.73 -1.11 -10.77
C THR A 31 0.40 -1.79 -10.46
N THR A 32 -0.35 -1.28 -9.48
CA THR A 32 -1.67 -1.79 -9.12
C THR A 32 -2.64 -1.67 -10.29
N ARG A 33 -2.77 -0.47 -10.87
CA ARG A 33 -3.62 -0.21 -12.05
C ARG A 33 -3.29 -1.15 -13.22
N THR A 34 -2.01 -1.31 -13.52
CA THR A 34 -1.54 -2.19 -14.59
C THR A 34 -1.84 -3.66 -14.29
N ALA A 35 -1.63 -4.10 -13.05
CA ALA A 35 -1.81 -5.49 -12.64
C ALA A 35 -3.28 -5.92 -12.59
N THR A 36 -4.21 -4.98 -12.33
CA THR A 36 -5.65 -5.22 -12.27
C THR A 36 -6.39 -4.88 -13.56
N ASN A 37 -5.71 -4.33 -14.58
CA ASN A 37 -6.33 -3.76 -15.79
C ASN A 37 -7.43 -2.73 -15.48
N ALA A 38 -7.28 -1.97 -14.38
CA ALA A 38 -8.26 -0.95 -14.01
C ALA A 38 -8.09 0.31 -14.87
N ASP A 39 -9.21 0.94 -15.23
CA ASP A 39 -9.26 2.20 -15.99
C ASP A 39 -9.44 3.43 -15.06
N GLY A 40 -8.80 3.38 -13.89
CA GLY A 40 -8.90 4.43 -12.88
C GLY A 40 -7.92 5.59 -13.12
N HIS A 41 -8.31 6.78 -12.68
CA HIS A 41 -7.43 7.96 -12.58
C HIS A 41 -7.07 8.23 -11.12
N PHE A 42 -5.88 8.79 -10.88
CA PHE A 42 -5.43 9.17 -9.54
C PHE A 42 -5.54 10.68 -9.35
N THR A 43 -6.18 11.11 -8.27
CA THR A 43 -6.19 12.51 -7.81
C THR A 43 -5.28 12.61 -6.59
N TRP A 44 -4.21 13.39 -6.71
CA TRP A 44 -3.31 13.69 -5.60
C TRP A 44 -3.83 14.92 -4.87
N VAL A 45 -4.18 14.75 -3.59
CA VAL A 45 -4.67 15.82 -2.71
C VAL A 45 -3.65 16.12 -1.61
N SER A 46 -3.69 17.32 -1.05
CA SER A 46 -2.78 17.70 0.03
C SER A 46 -3.18 17.05 1.36
N GLU A 47 -2.20 16.79 2.23
CA GLU A 47 -2.46 16.30 3.59
C GLU A 47 -3.32 17.28 4.39
N ALA A 48 -3.09 18.59 4.21
CA ALA A 48 -3.90 19.63 4.85
C ALA A 48 -5.38 19.50 4.47
N PHE A 49 -5.69 19.27 3.19
CA PHE A 49 -7.06 19.05 2.75
C PHE A 49 -7.66 17.78 3.35
N LEU A 50 -6.90 16.68 3.42
CA LEU A 50 -7.38 15.45 4.05
C LEU A 50 -7.72 15.69 5.54
N GLN A 51 -6.83 16.36 6.27
CA GLN A 51 -7.01 16.69 7.69
C GLN A 51 -8.19 17.64 7.93
N GLU A 52 -8.34 18.69 7.13
CA GLU A 52 -9.47 19.63 7.17
C GLU A 52 -10.82 18.95 6.92
N ASN A 53 -10.81 17.81 6.25
CA ASN A 53 -12.00 16.99 5.98
C ASN A 53 -12.06 15.72 6.85
N GLU A 54 -11.34 15.71 7.98
CA GLU A 54 -11.41 14.66 8.98
C GLU A 54 -11.04 13.26 8.44
N ILE A 55 -10.19 13.20 7.41
CA ILE A 55 -9.59 11.96 6.93
C ILE A 55 -8.33 11.69 7.74
N THR A 56 -8.27 10.52 8.37
CA THR A 56 -7.17 10.15 9.25
C THR A 56 -6.24 9.10 8.63
N PRO A 57 -4.94 9.19 8.90
CA PRO A 57 -3.97 8.16 8.52
C PRO A 57 -4.35 6.80 9.11
N PHE A 58 -4.00 5.72 8.41
CA PHE A 58 -4.23 4.31 8.81
C PHE A 58 -5.68 3.83 8.93
N VAL A 59 -6.68 4.73 8.98
CA VAL A 59 -8.11 4.37 9.07
C VAL A 59 -8.79 4.50 7.71
N GLU A 60 -9.02 5.73 7.25
CA GLU A 60 -9.65 5.99 5.95
C GLU A 60 -8.64 5.84 4.80
N MET A 61 -7.36 6.08 5.07
CA MET A 61 -6.25 5.90 4.12
C MET A 61 -5.20 4.95 4.73
N PRO A 62 -5.38 3.62 4.62
CA PRO A 62 -4.54 2.64 5.32
C PRO A 62 -3.06 2.66 4.94
N LEU A 63 -2.71 3.22 3.78
CA LEU A 63 -1.33 3.34 3.29
C LEU A 63 -0.76 4.76 3.43
N TRP A 64 -1.49 5.69 4.04
CA TRP A 64 -0.97 7.00 4.36
C TRP A 64 -0.20 6.94 5.68
N VAL A 65 1.12 7.12 5.61
CA VAL A 65 2.01 7.19 6.78
C VAL A 65 2.37 8.66 7.04
N PRO A 66 2.02 9.21 8.21
CA PRO A 66 2.39 10.57 8.59
C PRO A 66 3.90 10.78 8.62
N PRO A 67 4.40 12.00 8.35
CA PRO A 67 5.84 12.29 8.38
C PRO A 67 6.54 11.90 9.68
N GLU A 68 5.88 12.06 10.83
CA GLU A 68 6.37 11.66 12.15
C GLU A 68 6.57 10.14 12.30
N ASN A 69 5.93 9.35 11.44
CA ASN A 69 6.00 7.89 11.41
C ASN A 69 6.75 7.34 10.18
N ALA A 70 7.40 8.20 9.39
CA ALA A 70 8.05 7.82 8.12
C ALA A 70 9.09 6.68 8.25
N GLY A 71 9.65 6.47 9.45
CA GLY A 71 10.56 5.36 9.74
C GLY A 71 9.98 3.97 9.45
N ILE A 72 8.65 3.80 9.49
CA ILE A 72 7.98 2.53 9.17
C ILE A 72 8.25 2.10 7.72
N GLU A 73 8.39 3.05 6.80
CA GLU A 73 8.64 2.78 5.38
C GLU A 73 10.13 2.72 5.02
N GLN A 74 11.03 2.98 5.98
CA GLN A 74 12.48 3.11 5.76
C GLN A 74 13.29 1.98 6.41
N VAL A 75 12.64 0.87 6.74
CA VAL A 75 13.28 -0.27 7.40
C VAL A 75 14.34 -0.90 6.48
N ASN A 76 15.59 -0.92 6.94
CA ASN A 76 16.70 -1.48 6.20
C ASN A 76 16.59 -3.02 6.11
N CYS A 77 16.43 -3.53 4.89
CA CYS A 77 16.35 -4.96 4.56
C CYS A 77 17.65 -5.53 3.94
N GLN A 78 18.75 -4.76 3.90
CA GLN A 78 19.98 -5.16 3.19
C GLN A 78 20.53 -6.50 3.69
N LYS A 79 20.51 -6.74 5.00
CA LYS A 79 20.95 -8.01 5.59
C LYS A 79 20.13 -9.21 5.07
N ALA A 80 18.83 -9.04 4.83
CA ALA A 80 17.98 -10.09 4.26
C ALA A 80 18.32 -10.32 2.78
N ILE A 81 18.53 -9.24 2.03
CA ILE A 81 18.91 -9.29 0.61
C ILE A 81 20.27 -9.99 0.44
N ASP A 82 21.27 -9.62 1.25
CA ASP A 82 22.61 -10.23 1.23
C ASP A 82 22.58 -11.72 1.61
N ALA A 83 21.61 -12.13 2.43
CA ALA A 83 21.36 -13.54 2.77
C ALA A 83 20.59 -14.31 1.67
N GLY A 84 20.27 -13.68 0.54
CA GLY A 84 19.56 -14.31 -0.59
C GLY A 84 18.04 -14.32 -0.45
N LEU A 85 17.46 -13.61 0.52
CA LEU A 85 16.01 -13.50 0.65
C LEU A 85 15.44 -12.61 -0.45
N THR A 86 14.42 -13.12 -1.16
CA THR A 86 13.77 -12.46 -2.28
C THR A 86 12.35 -12.02 -1.93
N PHE A 87 11.87 -10.94 -2.56
CA PHE A 87 10.50 -10.44 -2.36
C PHE A 87 9.65 -10.79 -3.58
N ARG A 88 8.38 -11.15 -3.37
CA ARG A 88 7.44 -11.35 -4.47
C ARG A 88 7.28 -10.03 -5.25
N PRO A 89 7.29 -10.06 -6.60
CA PRO A 89 7.02 -8.87 -7.40
C PRO A 89 5.66 -8.25 -7.06
N LEU A 90 5.60 -6.93 -6.94
CA LEU A 90 4.38 -6.21 -6.51
C LEU A 90 3.17 -6.57 -7.37
N GLY A 91 3.29 -6.62 -8.69
CA GLY A 91 2.17 -6.95 -9.57
C GLY A 91 1.61 -8.37 -9.36
N GLU A 92 2.45 -9.32 -8.97
CA GLU A 92 1.99 -10.66 -8.60
C GLU A 92 1.23 -10.63 -7.27
N THR A 93 1.75 -9.90 -6.28
CA THR A 93 1.04 -9.68 -5.00
C THR A 93 -0.31 -9.02 -5.23
N VAL A 94 -0.40 -7.95 -6.04
CA VAL A 94 -1.66 -7.27 -6.35
C VAL A 94 -2.67 -8.22 -6.97
N ARG A 95 -2.28 -8.99 -8.00
CA ARG A 95 -3.20 -9.94 -8.64
C ARG A 95 -3.69 -11.00 -7.66
N ALA A 96 -2.78 -11.59 -6.89
CA ALA A 96 -3.16 -12.60 -5.90
C ALA A 96 -4.09 -12.02 -4.82
N THR A 97 -3.84 -10.79 -4.37
CA THR A 97 -4.71 -10.11 -3.41
C THR A 97 -6.08 -9.79 -4.00
N LEU A 98 -6.15 -9.35 -5.27
CA LEU A 98 -7.43 -9.11 -5.95
C LEU A 98 -8.22 -10.40 -6.13
N THR A 99 -7.59 -11.49 -6.59
CA THR A 99 -8.25 -12.80 -6.72
C THR A 99 -8.83 -13.26 -5.38
N TRP A 100 -8.06 -13.19 -4.30
CA TRP A 100 -8.57 -13.48 -2.96
C TRP A 100 -9.66 -12.49 -2.51
N HIS A 101 -9.61 -11.24 -2.98
CA HIS A 101 -10.65 -10.26 -2.67
C HIS A 101 -11.98 -10.59 -3.33
N ASP A 102 -11.95 -11.03 -4.58
CA ASP A 102 -13.13 -11.39 -5.37
C ASP A 102 -13.82 -12.67 -4.86
N GLU A 103 -13.14 -13.48 -4.03
CA GLU A 103 -13.74 -14.64 -3.34
C GLU A 103 -14.67 -14.25 -2.18
N ARG A 104 -14.71 -12.97 -1.79
CA ARG A 104 -15.56 -12.51 -0.69
C ARG A 104 -17.05 -12.52 -1.04
N PRO A 105 -17.94 -12.69 -0.05
CA PRO A 105 -19.38 -12.45 -0.23
C PRO A 105 -19.65 -11.04 -0.75
N SER A 106 -20.65 -10.90 -1.63
CA SER A 106 -21.02 -9.61 -2.22
C SER A 106 -21.50 -8.57 -1.20
N ASP A 107 -21.95 -9.01 -0.03
CA ASP A 107 -22.41 -8.18 1.10
C ASP A 107 -21.31 -7.90 2.13
N TYR A 108 -20.05 -8.26 1.84
CA TYR A 108 -18.93 -8.01 2.74
C TYR A 108 -18.58 -6.51 2.81
N THR A 109 -18.73 -5.92 3.99
CA THR A 109 -18.29 -4.56 4.26
C THR A 109 -16.82 -4.51 4.67
N LEU A 110 -16.01 -3.73 3.94
CA LEU A 110 -14.63 -3.43 4.34
C LEU A 110 -14.60 -2.70 5.68
N ARG A 111 -13.68 -3.10 6.56
CA ARG A 111 -13.50 -2.50 7.90
C ARG A 111 -12.56 -1.31 7.92
N ALA A 112 -11.87 -1.06 6.82
CA ALA A 112 -10.87 -0.01 6.66
C ALA A 112 -10.95 0.55 5.25
N GLY A 113 -10.52 1.80 5.10
CA GLY A 113 -10.67 2.55 3.87
C GLY A 113 -11.87 3.51 3.89
N ILE A 114 -11.72 4.59 3.15
CA ILE A 114 -12.77 5.58 2.90
C ILE A 114 -13.98 4.92 2.21
N THR A 115 -15.19 5.30 2.62
CA THR A 115 -16.39 4.84 1.91
C THR A 115 -16.49 5.50 0.54
N ARG A 116 -17.16 4.83 -0.41
CA ARG A 116 -17.32 5.35 -1.77
C ARG A 116 -18.03 6.70 -1.79
N GLU A 117 -19.05 6.87 -0.96
CA GLU A 117 -19.83 8.10 -0.86
C GLU A 117 -18.96 9.25 -0.32
N ARG A 118 -18.12 8.98 0.69
CA ARG A 118 -17.22 9.98 1.27
C ARG A 118 -16.14 10.37 0.28
N GLU A 119 -15.55 9.40 -0.42
CA GLU A 119 -14.55 9.64 -1.46
C GLU A 119 -15.10 10.54 -2.57
N ILE A 120 -16.28 10.23 -3.12
CA ILE A 120 -16.93 11.04 -4.17
C ILE A 120 -17.15 12.48 -3.70
N ALA A 121 -17.68 12.66 -2.49
CA ALA A 121 -17.95 13.99 -1.94
C ALA A 121 -16.66 14.82 -1.78
N LEU A 122 -15.56 14.19 -1.35
CA LEU A 122 -14.27 14.88 -1.18
C LEU A 122 -13.62 15.21 -2.51
N LEU A 123 -13.66 14.32 -3.50
CA LEU A 123 -13.15 14.60 -4.83
C LEU A 123 -13.90 15.75 -5.50
N ALA A 124 -15.23 15.78 -5.36
CA ALA A 124 -16.04 16.90 -5.86
C ALA A 124 -15.65 18.23 -5.20
N LYS A 125 -15.45 18.23 -3.87
CA LYS A 125 -14.99 19.40 -3.12
C LYS A 125 -13.59 19.84 -3.55
N TRP A 126 -12.65 18.91 -3.71
CA TRP A 126 -11.29 19.19 -4.14
C TRP A 126 -11.26 19.85 -5.52
N HIS A 127 -11.91 19.23 -6.51
CA HIS A 127 -11.95 19.75 -7.88
C HIS A 127 -12.77 21.05 -8.02
N GLY A 128 -13.73 21.30 -7.13
CA GLY A 128 -14.45 22.59 -7.07
C GLY A 128 -13.63 23.73 -6.46
N ASN A 129 -12.59 23.43 -5.67
CA ASN A 129 -11.67 24.41 -5.10
C ASN A 129 -10.50 24.77 -6.02
N ASP A 130 -10.25 23.97 -7.07
CA ASP A 130 -9.24 24.22 -8.11
C ASP A 130 -9.71 25.24 -9.19
N GLN A 131 -10.83 25.93 -8.96
CA GLN A 131 -11.38 27.03 -9.78
C GLN A 131 -11.19 28.38 -9.10
#